data_AF-A0A9P7SUS9-F1
#
_entry.id   AF-A0A9P7SUS9-F1
#
_cell.length_a   1.000
_cell.length_b   1.000
_cell.length_c   1.000
_cell.angle_alpha   90.00
_cell.angle_beta   90.00
_cell.angle_gamma   90.00
#
_symmetry.space_group_name_H-M   'P 1'
#
loop_
_entity.id
_entity.type
_entity.pdbx_description
1 polymer ?
#
loop_
_entity_poly.entity_id
_entity_poly.type
_entity_poly.pdbx_seq_one_letter_code
_entity_poly.pdbx_strand_id
1 'polypeptide(L)'
;LLPVIKRVEANSYLSCPPEILQMMLLASELSYETACHDWSSSEAEQALKLIDEALAFDIQGWADGLGEKANVSDIESRIHIASAHRSAVCLYILQALPLIRAVRPVDTMFLVEDILGHLGQIDERDPYFKATSWPTFIAGGETRDAEKRAWAMSRMFALWETCPWGYIFTAMEMLKATWQMQDSG
;
A
#
# COMPACT_ATOMS: atom_id res chain seq x y z
N LEU A 1 -1.74 6.15 19.34
CA LEU A 1 -1.32 4.88 18.71
C LEU A 1 0.13 4.92 18.21
N LEU A 2 0.52 5.95 17.45
CA LEU A 2 1.86 6.07 16.83
C LEU A 2 3.05 5.83 17.80
N PRO A 3 3.10 6.35 19.04
CA PRO A 3 4.23 6.11 19.95
C PRO A 3 4.42 4.64 20.34
N VAL A 4 3.36 3.83 20.27
CA VAL A 4 3.42 2.39 20.55
C VAL A 4 3.94 1.63 19.33
N ILE A 5 3.47 1.98 18.12
CA ILE A 5 3.89 1.35 16.87
C ILE A 5 5.38 1.61 16.60
N LYS A 6 5.87 2.83 16.84
CA LYS A 6 7.30 3.17 16.74
C LYS A 6 8.21 2.32 17.61
N ARG A 7 7.75 1.86 18.78
CA ARG A 7 8.57 1.04 19.68
C ARG A 7 8.82 -0.37 19.15
N VAL A 8 8.00 -0.83 18.21
CA VAL A 8 8.04 -2.20 17.67
C VAL A 8 8.38 -2.25 16.19
N GLU A 9 8.67 -1.10 15.55
CA GLU A 9 8.86 -0.99 14.10
C GLU A 9 10.03 -1.84 13.57
N ALA A 10 11.13 -1.91 14.33
CA ALA A 10 12.27 -2.77 14.00
C ALA A 10 11.91 -4.27 13.97
N ASN A 11 10.91 -4.67 14.77
CA ASN A 11 10.44 -6.06 14.86
C ASN A 11 9.14 -6.32 14.07
N SER A 12 8.63 -5.31 13.36
CA SER A 12 7.39 -5.43 12.59
C SER A 12 7.61 -6.27 11.34
N TYR A 13 6.85 -7.35 11.19
CA TYR A 13 6.89 -8.19 9.99
C TYR A 13 6.35 -7.47 8.73
N LEU A 14 5.58 -6.39 8.92
CA LEU A 14 5.00 -5.61 7.83
C LEU A 14 6.03 -4.72 7.14
N SER A 15 7.15 -4.40 7.80
CA SER A 15 8.17 -3.47 7.30
C SER A 15 7.58 -2.17 6.73
N CYS A 16 6.43 -1.76 7.25
CA CYS A 16 5.71 -0.57 6.87
C CYS A 16 5.99 0.51 7.93
N PRO A 17 6.49 1.69 7.54
CA PRO A 17 6.72 2.80 8.45
C PRO A 17 5.46 3.14 9.26
N PRO A 18 5.57 3.38 10.58
CA PRO A 18 4.44 3.72 11.44
C PRO A 18 3.62 4.92 10.94
N GLU A 19 4.27 5.90 10.32
CA GLU A 19 3.67 7.07 9.71
C GLU A 19 2.76 6.70 8.54
N ILE A 20 3.21 5.80 7.66
CA ILE A 20 2.41 5.31 6.52
C ILE A 20 1.21 4.51 7.02
N LEU A 21 1.39 3.67 8.04
CA LEU A 21 0.27 2.97 8.69
C LEU A 21 -0.74 3.94 9.31
N GLN A 22 -0.27 5.03 9.91
CA GLN A 22 -1.14 6.06 10.44
C GLN A 22 -1.93 6.78 9.34
N MET A 23 -1.30 7.08 8.20
CA MET A 23 -1.98 7.67 7.04
C MET A 23 -3.07 6.74 6.51
N MET A 24 -2.83 5.43 6.44
CA MET A 24 -3.84 4.44 6.06
C MET A 24 -5.04 4.45 7.03
N LEU A 25 -4.78 4.49 8.34
CA LEU A 25 -5.84 4.58 9.34
C LEU A 25 -6.67 5.86 9.18
N LEU A 26 -6.01 7.02 9.07
CA LEU A 26 -6.69 8.31 8.90
C LEU A 26 -7.52 8.34 7.61
N ALA A 27 -7.00 7.79 6.51
CA ALA A 27 -7.75 7.66 5.26
C ALA A 27 -9.00 6.78 5.41
N SER A 28 -8.89 5.70 6.19
CA SER A 28 -10.02 4.81 6.49
C SER A 28 -11.09 5.51 7.33
N GLU A 29 -10.67 6.27 8.34
CA GLU A 29 -11.55 7.05 9.22
C GLU A 29 -12.28 8.14 8.42
N LEU A 30 -11.56 8.91 7.59
CA LEU A 30 -12.16 9.90 6.69
C LEU A 30 -13.20 9.26 5.77
N SER A 31 -12.86 8.16 5.10
CA SER A 31 -13.79 7.47 4.19
C SER A 31 -15.07 7.02 4.90
N TYR A 32 -14.96 6.52 6.13
CA TYR A 32 -16.10 6.11 6.93
C TYR A 32 -16.98 7.30 7.34
N GLU A 33 -16.38 8.41 7.76
CA GLU A 33 -17.10 9.64 8.12
C GLU A 33 -17.84 10.21 6.91
N THR A 34 -17.18 10.35 5.76
CA THR A 34 -17.79 10.89 4.53
C THR A 34 -18.88 9.97 3.97
N ALA A 35 -18.86 8.66 4.23
CA ALA A 35 -19.98 7.78 3.88
C ALA A 35 -21.28 8.12 4.65
N CYS A 36 -21.18 8.83 5.78
CA CYS A 36 -22.30 9.18 6.64
C CYS A 36 -22.90 10.58 6.35
N HIS A 37 -22.27 11.42 5.52
CA HIS A 37 -22.73 12.78 5.24
C HIS A 37 -22.22 13.33 3.90
N ASP A 38 -22.78 14.46 3.44
CA ASP A 38 -22.31 15.12 2.22
C ASP A 38 -20.90 15.71 2.42
N TRP A 39 -20.02 15.45 1.46
CA TRP A 39 -18.61 15.80 1.49
C TRP A 39 -18.38 17.33 1.57
N SER A 40 -17.52 17.75 2.49
CA SER A 40 -17.00 19.12 2.64
C SER A 40 -15.68 19.35 1.89
N SER A 41 -15.40 20.60 1.50
CA SER A 41 -14.08 21.00 0.98
C SER A 41 -12.93 20.68 1.95
N SER A 42 -13.21 20.54 3.25
CA SER A 42 -12.20 20.29 4.28
C SER A 42 -11.68 18.85 4.24
N GLU A 43 -12.55 17.85 4.05
CA GLU A 43 -12.13 16.44 3.97
C GLU A 43 -11.27 16.18 2.72
N ALA A 44 -11.59 16.84 1.60
CA ALA A 44 -10.77 16.76 0.39
C ALA A 44 -9.36 17.34 0.61
N GLU A 45 -9.26 18.47 1.33
CA GLU A 45 -7.98 19.07 1.69
C GLU A 45 -7.17 18.17 2.63
N GLN A 46 -7.83 17.53 3.61
CA GLN A 46 -7.18 16.57 4.51
C GLN A 46 -6.64 15.35 3.76
N ALA A 47 -7.40 14.79 2.81
CA ALA A 47 -6.97 13.67 2.00
C ALA A 47 -5.77 14.02 1.09
N LEU A 48 -5.79 15.22 0.48
CA LEU A 48 -4.64 15.70 -0.29
C LEU A 48 -3.40 15.88 0.57
N LYS A 49 -3.58 16.40 1.80
CA LYS A 49 -2.48 16.51 2.76
C LYS A 49 -1.90 15.15 3.12
N LEU A 50 -2.72 14.12 3.31
CA LEU A 50 -2.23 12.75 3.56
C LEU A 50 -1.40 12.22 2.38
N ILE A 51 -1.82 12.48 1.14
CA ILE A 51 -1.05 12.12 -0.05
C ILE A 51 0.28 12.86 -0.08
N ASP A 52 0.28 14.17 0.19
CA ASP A 52 1.50 14.99 0.18
C ASP A 52 2.49 14.53 1.27
N GLU A 53 1.99 14.22 2.47
CA GLU A 53 2.80 13.68 3.57
C GLU A 53 3.35 12.29 3.24
N ALA A 54 2.56 11.43 2.60
CA ALA A 54 3.02 10.11 2.16
C ALA A 54 4.15 10.24 1.13
N LEU A 55 3.96 11.05 0.09
CA LEU A 55 4.97 11.25 -0.97
C LEU A 55 6.25 11.91 -0.44
N ALA A 56 6.14 12.81 0.54
CA ALA A 56 7.28 13.47 1.17
C ALA A 56 8.00 12.61 2.22
N PHE A 57 7.47 11.44 2.58
CA PHE A 57 8.05 10.59 3.62
C PHE A 57 9.43 10.05 3.19
N ASP A 58 10.44 10.32 4.03
CA ASP A 58 11.82 9.89 3.83
C ASP A 58 12.02 8.43 4.24
N ILE A 59 11.86 7.54 3.28
CA ILE A 59 12.07 6.09 3.45
C ILE A 59 13.52 5.78 3.81
N GLN A 60 14.49 6.51 3.26
CA GLN A 60 15.90 6.24 3.52
C GLN A 60 16.28 6.67 4.92
N GLY A 61 15.91 7.88 5.34
CA GLY A 61 16.11 8.33 6.72
C GLY A 61 15.41 7.44 7.74
N TRP A 62 14.22 6.91 7.41
CA TRP A 62 13.56 5.89 8.24
C TRP A 62 14.38 4.60 8.33
N ALA A 63 14.85 4.07 7.21
CA ALA A 63 15.63 2.83 7.15
C ALA A 63 16.97 2.96 7.87
N ASP A 64 17.68 4.07 7.70
CA ASP A 64 18.92 4.39 8.41
C ASP A 64 18.70 4.40 9.93
N GLY A 65 17.56 4.91 10.39
CA GLY A 65 17.16 4.88 11.79
C GLY A 65 16.92 3.48 12.37
N LEU A 66 16.70 2.47 11.52
CA LEU A 66 16.59 1.06 11.93
C LEU A 66 17.97 0.39 12.10
N GLY A 67 19.01 0.92 11.45
CA GLY A 67 20.31 0.26 11.26
C GLY A 67 21.13 -0.01 12.52
N GLU A 68 20.85 0.67 13.64
CA GLU A 68 21.45 0.31 14.93
C GLU A 68 20.83 -0.96 15.56
N LYS A 69 19.68 -1.42 15.05
CA LYS A 69 18.88 -2.52 15.62
C LYS A 69 18.57 -3.65 14.63
N ALA A 70 18.81 -3.47 13.34
CA ALA A 70 18.47 -4.42 12.27
C ALA A 70 19.71 -4.97 11.55
N ASN A 71 19.62 -6.18 11.01
CA ASN A 71 20.68 -6.79 10.19
C ASN A 71 20.75 -6.09 8.83
N VAL A 72 21.96 -5.86 8.28
CA VAL A 72 22.16 -5.07 7.04
C VAL A 72 21.41 -5.64 5.84
N SER A 73 21.32 -6.97 5.71
CA SER A 73 20.57 -7.64 4.63
C SER A 73 19.06 -7.33 4.66
N ASP A 74 18.51 -6.99 5.83
CA ASP A 74 17.09 -6.76 6.00
C ASP A 74 16.70 -5.33 5.58
N ILE A 75 17.67 -4.41 5.56
CA ILE A 75 17.43 -2.98 5.32
C ILE A 75 16.99 -2.74 3.88
N GLU A 76 17.62 -3.39 2.89
CA GLU A 76 17.26 -3.22 1.47
C GLU A 76 15.83 -3.71 1.20
N SER A 77 15.47 -4.90 1.68
CA SER A 77 14.11 -5.43 1.58
C SER A 77 13.10 -4.51 2.27
N ARG A 78 13.45 -3.96 3.43
CA ARG A 78 12.61 -2.99 4.16
C ARG A 78 12.41 -1.69 3.40
N ILE A 79 13.43 -1.15 2.74
CA ILE A 79 13.32 0.05 1.90
C ILE A 79 12.34 -0.21 0.76
N HIS A 80 12.48 -1.32 0.03
CA HIS A 80 11.58 -1.67 -1.06
C HIS A 80 10.14 -1.86 -0.57
N ILE A 81 9.93 -2.55 0.54
CA ILE A 81 8.59 -2.78 1.08
C ILE A 81 7.97 -1.47 1.59
N ALA A 82 8.73 -0.63 2.28
CA ALA A 82 8.27 0.65 2.76
C ALA A 82 7.91 1.60 1.60
N SER A 83 8.72 1.64 0.55
CA SER A 83 8.41 2.41 -0.67
C SER A 83 7.15 1.89 -1.36
N ALA A 84 6.98 0.57 -1.47
CA ALA A 84 5.75 -0.02 -2.01
C ALA A 84 4.51 0.36 -1.17
N HIS A 85 4.62 0.35 0.16
CA HIS A 85 3.53 0.80 1.04
C HIS A 85 3.23 2.29 0.90
N ARG A 86 4.26 3.13 0.71
CA ARG A 86 4.09 4.57 0.48
C ARG A 86 3.25 4.84 -0.76
N SER A 87 3.58 4.20 -1.88
CA SER A 87 2.83 4.36 -3.13
C SER A 87 1.44 3.71 -3.06
N ALA A 88 1.34 2.57 -2.37
CA ALA A 88 0.05 1.91 -2.15
C ALA A 88 -0.89 2.72 -1.24
N VAL A 89 -0.40 3.43 -0.21
CA VAL A 89 -1.28 4.29 0.60
C VAL A 89 -1.83 5.46 -0.20
N CYS A 90 -1.06 6.03 -1.13
CA CYS A 90 -1.58 7.06 -2.04
C CYS A 90 -2.72 6.53 -2.92
N LEU A 91 -2.56 5.33 -3.49
CA LEU A 91 -3.64 4.68 -4.25
C LEU A 91 -4.85 4.33 -3.38
N TYR A 92 -4.62 3.85 -2.16
CA TYR A 92 -5.69 3.57 -1.22
C TYR A 92 -6.50 4.82 -0.88
N ILE A 93 -5.84 5.96 -0.62
CA ILE A 93 -6.53 7.24 -0.37
C ILE A 93 -7.40 7.63 -1.57
N LEU A 94 -6.89 7.49 -2.80
CA LEU A 94 -7.63 7.76 -4.03
C LEU A 94 -8.85 6.84 -4.23
N GLN A 95 -8.76 5.60 -3.77
CA GLN A 95 -9.85 4.62 -3.86
C GLN A 95 -10.89 4.82 -2.75
N ALA A 96 -10.45 5.10 -1.52
CA ALA A 96 -11.29 5.33 -0.36
C ALA A 96 -12.06 6.66 -0.45
N LEU A 97 -11.50 7.64 -1.17
CA LEU A 97 -12.05 9.00 -1.33
C LEU A 97 -12.05 9.42 -2.82
N PRO A 98 -12.95 8.88 -3.66
CA PRO A 98 -12.88 9.04 -5.12
C PRO A 98 -12.95 10.48 -5.64
N LEU A 99 -13.64 11.42 -4.97
CA LEU A 99 -13.74 12.80 -5.48
C LEU A 99 -12.40 13.54 -5.45
N ILE A 100 -11.41 13.10 -4.66
CA ILE A 100 -10.08 13.75 -4.70
C ILE A 100 -9.43 13.60 -6.09
N ARG A 101 -9.79 12.56 -6.84
CA ARG A 101 -9.36 12.37 -8.24
C ARG A 101 -9.83 13.50 -9.15
N ALA A 102 -10.94 14.16 -8.81
CA ALA A 102 -11.43 15.33 -9.54
C ALA A 102 -10.75 16.64 -9.11
N VAL A 103 -10.23 16.70 -7.87
CA VAL A 103 -9.57 17.90 -7.31
C VAL A 103 -8.10 17.96 -7.70
N ARG A 104 -7.39 16.83 -7.67
CA ARG A 104 -5.98 16.75 -8.04
C ARG A 104 -5.72 15.51 -8.91
N PRO A 105 -5.18 15.67 -10.13
CA PRO A 105 -4.70 14.55 -10.90
C PRO A 105 -3.47 13.97 -10.21
N VAL A 106 -3.57 12.72 -9.79
CA VAL A 106 -2.44 11.91 -9.31
C VAL A 106 -2.17 10.85 -10.36
N ASP A 107 -0.90 10.66 -10.74
CA ASP A 107 -0.51 9.66 -11.73
C ASP A 107 -0.60 8.26 -11.10
N THR A 108 -1.75 7.61 -11.26
CA THR A 108 -1.97 6.27 -10.72
C THR A 108 -1.17 5.21 -11.47
N MET A 109 -0.80 5.46 -12.73
CA MET A 109 0.05 4.53 -13.49
C MET A 109 1.46 4.53 -12.91
N PHE A 110 2.03 5.70 -12.64
CA PHE A 110 3.32 5.83 -11.96
C PHE A 110 3.29 5.13 -10.60
N LEU A 111 2.26 5.35 -9.78
CA LEU A 111 2.15 4.71 -8.46
C LEU A 111 2.06 3.17 -8.57
N VAL A 112 1.31 2.64 -9.55
CA VAL A 112 1.27 1.20 -9.80
C VAL A 112 2.65 0.69 -10.20
N GLU A 113 3.33 1.34 -11.14
CA GLU A 113 4.66 0.93 -11.60
C GLU A 113 5.70 0.97 -10.48
N ASP A 114 5.65 1.99 -9.63
CA ASP A 114 6.53 2.15 -8.47
C ASP A 114 6.31 1.01 -7.44
N ILE A 115 5.04 0.66 -7.15
CA ILE A 115 4.72 -0.50 -6.29
C ILE A 115 5.28 -1.77 -6.90
N LEU A 116 4.94 -2.08 -8.16
CA LEU A 116 5.35 -3.33 -8.80
C LEU A 116 6.87 -3.43 -8.93
N GLY A 117 7.56 -2.32 -9.24
CA GLY A 117 9.01 -2.25 -9.35
C GLY A 117 9.70 -2.59 -8.03
N HIS A 118 9.22 -2.02 -6.92
CA HIS A 118 9.74 -2.33 -5.59
C HIS A 118 9.41 -3.75 -5.12
N LEU A 119 8.18 -4.20 -5.34
CA LEU A 119 7.78 -5.56 -4.98
C LEU A 119 8.56 -6.61 -5.78
N GLY A 120 8.93 -6.32 -7.04
CA GLY A 120 9.76 -7.17 -7.88
C GLY A 120 11.17 -7.39 -7.35
N GLN A 121 11.67 -6.55 -6.45
CA GLN A 121 12.98 -6.73 -5.80
C GLN A 121 12.93 -7.71 -4.62
N ILE A 122 11.74 -8.10 -4.16
CA ILE A 122 11.56 -9.00 -3.02
C ILE A 122 11.38 -10.44 -3.51
N ASP A 123 12.34 -11.30 -3.20
CA ASP A 123 12.29 -12.74 -3.49
C ASP A 123 11.18 -13.42 -2.67
N GLU A 124 10.62 -14.52 -3.17
CA GLU A 124 9.58 -15.29 -2.47
C GLU A 124 10.08 -15.90 -1.15
N ARG A 125 11.40 -16.11 -1.03
CA ARG A 125 12.05 -16.62 0.18
C ARG A 125 12.47 -15.51 1.14
N ASP A 126 12.27 -14.24 0.76
CA ASP A 126 12.58 -13.10 1.61
C ASP A 126 11.72 -13.15 2.90
N PRO A 127 12.32 -12.92 4.10
CA PRO A 127 11.57 -12.93 5.37
C PRO A 127 10.35 -12.01 5.39
N TYR A 128 10.39 -10.93 4.61
CA TYR A 128 9.36 -9.91 4.51
C TYR A 128 8.45 -10.08 3.29
N PHE A 129 8.56 -11.18 2.53
CA PHE A 129 7.70 -11.44 1.37
C PHE A 129 6.21 -11.27 1.69
N LYS A 130 5.77 -11.68 2.89
CA LYS A 130 4.38 -11.56 3.36
C LYS A 130 3.87 -10.12 3.45
N ALA A 131 4.77 -9.17 3.74
CA ALA A 131 4.44 -7.75 3.79
C ALA A 131 4.03 -7.19 2.43
N THR A 132 4.37 -7.88 1.34
CA THR A 132 4.01 -7.46 -0.02
C THR A 132 2.54 -7.68 -0.36
N SER A 133 1.80 -8.44 0.45
CA SER A 133 0.40 -8.83 0.16
C SER A 133 -0.54 -7.65 -0.04
N TRP A 134 -0.54 -6.68 0.88
CA TRP A 134 -1.42 -5.52 0.78
C TRP A 134 -1.03 -4.59 -0.38
N PRO A 135 0.24 -4.18 -0.57
CA PRO A 135 0.63 -3.41 -1.76
C PRO A 135 0.35 -4.12 -3.09
N THR A 136 0.53 -5.45 -3.15
CA THR A 136 0.18 -6.25 -4.34
C THR A 136 -1.30 -6.14 -4.67
N PHE A 137 -2.17 -6.28 -3.66
CA PHE A 137 -3.60 -6.15 -3.82
C PHE A 137 -3.99 -4.75 -4.30
N ILE A 138 -3.42 -3.69 -3.72
CA ILE A 138 -3.72 -2.30 -4.11
C ILE A 138 -3.32 -2.02 -5.56
N ALA A 139 -2.09 -2.37 -5.96
CA ALA A 139 -1.63 -2.17 -7.33
C ALA A 139 -2.44 -3.01 -8.33
N GLY A 140 -2.76 -4.25 -7.98
CA GLY A 140 -3.60 -5.13 -8.78
C GLY A 140 -5.03 -4.60 -8.94
N GLY A 141 -5.61 -3.98 -7.91
CA GLY A 141 -6.94 -3.40 -7.96
C GLY A 141 -7.02 -2.13 -8.79
N GLU A 142 -5.95 -1.34 -8.82
CA GLU A 142 -5.89 -0.09 -9.59
C GLU A 142 -5.64 -0.34 -11.09
N THR A 143 -4.82 -1.33 -11.44
CA THR A 143 -4.34 -1.49 -12.81
C THR A 143 -5.38 -2.07 -13.77
N ARG A 144 -5.43 -1.49 -14.99
CA ARG A 144 -6.20 -2.00 -16.15
C ARG A 144 -5.37 -2.83 -17.12
N ASP A 145 -4.06 -2.91 -16.89
CA ASP A 145 -3.11 -3.63 -17.74
C ASP A 145 -3.17 -5.14 -17.44
N ALA A 146 -3.41 -5.95 -18.47
CA ALA A 146 -3.57 -7.40 -18.32
C ALA A 146 -2.32 -8.11 -17.80
N GLU A 147 -1.12 -7.64 -18.18
CA GLU A 147 0.15 -8.22 -17.70
C GLU A 147 0.36 -7.89 -16.23
N LYS A 148 0.07 -6.65 -15.82
CA LYS A 148 0.15 -6.22 -14.41
C LYS A 148 -0.87 -6.95 -13.53
N ARG A 149 -2.10 -7.18 -14.03
CA ARG A 149 -3.13 -8.00 -13.36
C ARG A 149 -2.67 -9.45 -13.18
N ALA A 150 -2.10 -10.05 -14.23
CA ALA A 150 -1.56 -11.41 -14.18
C ALA A 150 -0.38 -11.53 -13.21
N TRP A 151 0.50 -10.54 -13.19
CA TRP A 151 1.61 -10.45 -12.23
C TRP A 151 1.10 -10.39 -10.79
N ALA A 152 0.13 -9.51 -10.50
CA ALA A 152 -0.45 -9.37 -9.17
C ALA A 152 -1.13 -10.68 -8.70
N MET A 153 -1.87 -11.34 -9.60
CA MET A 153 -2.50 -12.64 -9.31
C MET A 153 -1.45 -13.71 -9.01
N SER A 154 -0.41 -13.82 -9.84
CA SER A 154 0.66 -14.80 -9.65
C SER A 154 1.37 -14.61 -8.31
N ARG A 155 1.63 -13.34 -7.94
CA ARG A 155 2.25 -13.01 -6.65
C ARG A 155 1.34 -13.30 -5.46
N MET A 156 0.03 -13.06 -5.57
CA MET A 156 -0.94 -13.44 -4.54
C MET A 156 -1.03 -14.96 -4.35
N PHE A 157 -0.89 -15.75 -5.42
CA PHE A 157 -0.77 -17.21 -5.32
C PHE A 157 0.52 -17.63 -4.58
N ALA A 158 1.68 -17.06 -4.92
CA ALA A 158 2.93 -17.35 -4.23
C ALA A 158 2.87 -16.97 -2.73
N LEU A 159 2.19 -15.87 -2.39
CA LEU A 159 1.93 -15.46 -1.01
C LEU A 159 1.09 -16.51 -0.25
N TRP A 160 0.05 -17.04 -0.89
CA TRP A 160 -0.77 -18.11 -0.32
C TRP A 160 0.05 -19.39 -0.06
N GLU A 161 0.89 -19.81 -1.01
CA GLU A 161 1.74 -20.99 -0.86
C GLU A 161 2.75 -20.84 0.29
N THR A 162 3.31 -19.63 0.46
CA THR A 162 4.28 -19.34 1.52
C THR A 162 3.61 -19.17 2.88
N CYS A 163 2.41 -18.58 2.92
CA CYS A 163 1.65 -18.37 4.14
C CYS A 163 0.15 -18.42 3.85
N PRO A 164 -0.54 -19.52 4.21
CA PRO A 164 -1.94 -19.74 3.86
C PRO A 164 -2.88 -18.92 4.76
N TRP A 165 -2.73 -17.59 4.71
CA TRP A 165 -3.64 -16.66 5.37
C TRP A 165 -4.96 -16.67 4.61
N GLY A 166 -6.04 -17.03 5.32
CA GLY A 166 -7.36 -17.24 4.72
C GLY A 166 -7.90 -16.04 3.93
N TYR A 167 -7.39 -14.82 4.19
CA TYR A 167 -7.81 -13.62 3.45
C TYR A 167 -7.25 -13.55 2.03
N ILE A 168 -6.16 -14.26 1.69
CA ILE A 168 -5.50 -14.13 0.39
C ILE A 168 -6.43 -14.62 -0.74
N PHE A 169 -7.18 -15.70 -0.53
CA PHE A 169 -8.19 -16.14 -1.49
C PHE A 169 -9.31 -15.10 -1.68
N THR A 170 -9.82 -14.55 -0.58
CA THR A 170 -10.83 -13.49 -0.66
C THR A 170 -10.30 -12.28 -1.43
N ALA A 171 -9.05 -11.88 -1.20
CA ALA A 171 -8.41 -10.79 -1.93
C ALA A 171 -8.25 -11.11 -3.44
N MET A 172 -7.88 -12.33 -3.81
CA MET A 172 -7.81 -12.75 -5.21
C MET A 172 -9.18 -12.73 -5.91
N GLU A 173 -10.22 -13.19 -5.23
CA GLU A 173 -11.59 -13.13 -5.77
C GLU A 173 -12.09 -11.68 -5.89
N MET A 174 -11.76 -10.83 -4.91
CA MET A 174 -12.05 -9.39 -5.00
C MET A 174 -11.35 -8.74 -6.19
N LEU A 175 -10.08 -9.05 -6.46
CA LEU A 175 -9.37 -8.53 -7.64
C LEU A 175 -10.09 -8.91 -8.94
N LYS A 176 -10.48 -10.18 -9.10
CA LYS A 176 -11.22 -10.63 -10.29
C LYS A 176 -12.54 -9.89 -10.44
N ALA A 177 -13.30 -9.72 -9.36
CA ALA A 177 -14.55 -8.99 -9.37
C ALA A 177 -14.35 -7.51 -9.74
N THR A 178 -13.32 -6.86 -9.17
CA THR A 178 -12.94 -5.48 -9.50
C THR A 178 -12.61 -5.34 -10.99
N TRP A 179 -11.82 -6.25 -11.56
CA TRP A 179 -11.49 -6.23 -12.99
C TRP A 179 -12.71 -6.42 -13.88
N GLN A 180 -13.61 -7.36 -13.53
CA GLN A 180 -14.87 -7.54 -14.26
C GLN A 180 -15.71 -6.26 -14.26
N MET A 181 -15.82 -5.57 -13.13
CA MET A 181 -16.53 -4.29 -13.04
C MET A 181 -15.84 -3.21 -13.89
N GLN A 182 -14.52 -3.13 -13.86
CA GLN A 182 -13.73 -2.16 -14.63
C GLN A 182 -13.79 -2.38 -16.15
N ASP A 183 -13.93 -3.63 -16.59
CA ASP A 183 -13.96 -4.01 -18.00
C ASP A 183 -15.39 -3.94 -18.58
N SER A 184 -16.41 -4.00 -17.72
CA SER A 184 -17.83 -3.93 -18.11
C SER A 184 -18.40 -2.50 -18.15
N GLY A 185 -17.68 -1.51 -17.59
CA GLY A 185 -18.07 -0.10 -17.54
C GLY A 185 -17.22 0.78 -18.43
#